data_AF-A0A1G0YED0-F1
#
_entry.id   AF-A0A1G0YED0-F1
#
_cell.length_a   1.000
_cell.length_b   1.000
_cell.length_c   1.000
_cell.angle_alpha   90.00
_cell.angle_beta   90.00
_cell.angle_gamma   90.00
#
_symmetry.space_group_name_H-M   'P 1'
#
loop_
_entity.id
_entity.type
_entity.pdbx_description
1 polymer ?
#
loop_
_entity_poly.entity_id
_entity_poly.type
_entity_poly.pdbx_seq_one_letter_code
_entity_poly.pdbx_strand_id
1 'polypeptide(L)'
;MKTENAPSSENSSGCLLRLYWMLLGNIILLASVVMIAKTGDLILYGSAYIIVAATVIIIRYVDIRFYAGHKADDSGPATMDDWKKYAMTASVVYLNVLIVVVAVKSRF
;
A
#
# COMPACT_ATOMS: atom_id res chain seq x y z
N MET A 1 -41.53 -23.32 -4.17
CA MET A 1 -41.28 -21.87 -4.29
C MET A 1 -39.77 -21.67 -4.14
N LYS A 2 -39.07 -21.46 -5.25
CA LYS A 2 -37.60 -21.40 -5.30
C LYS A 2 -37.22 -19.96 -5.01
N THR A 3 -36.72 -19.67 -3.80
CA THR A 3 -36.25 -18.34 -3.45
C THR A 3 -34.98 -18.06 -4.23
N GLU A 4 -35.11 -17.14 -5.17
CA GLU A 4 -34.06 -16.47 -5.90
C GLU A 4 -33.19 -15.72 -4.88
N ASN A 5 -32.03 -16.29 -4.51
CA ASN A 5 -31.03 -15.57 -3.73
C ASN A 5 -30.35 -14.59 -4.69
N ALA A 6 -30.73 -13.32 -4.58
CA ALA A 6 -30.04 -12.19 -5.21
C ALA A 6 -28.52 -12.31 -4.99
N PRO A 7 -27.67 -11.91 -5.97
CA PRO A 7 -26.23 -11.94 -5.78
C PRO A 7 -25.88 -11.09 -4.57
N SER A 8 -25.29 -11.72 -3.56
CA SER A 8 -24.79 -11.05 -2.37
C SER A 8 -23.81 -9.97 -2.80
N SER A 9 -24.21 -8.71 -2.62
CA SER A 9 -23.38 -7.51 -2.70
C SER A 9 -22.40 -7.44 -1.51
N GLU A 10 -21.80 -8.59 -1.16
CA GLU A 10 -20.77 -8.71 -0.15
C GLU A 10 -19.39 -8.57 -0.81
N ASN A 11 -18.65 -7.53 -0.41
CA ASN A 11 -17.18 -7.48 -0.41
C ASN A 11 -16.42 -7.05 -1.67
N SER A 12 -17.04 -6.54 -2.74
CA SER A 12 -16.27 -6.02 -3.91
C SER A 12 -15.32 -4.86 -3.55
N SER A 13 -15.74 -3.94 -2.67
CA SER A 13 -14.91 -2.81 -2.24
C SER A 13 -13.70 -3.23 -1.40
N GLY A 14 -13.85 -4.25 -0.54
CA GLY A 14 -12.74 -4.81 0.23
C GLY A 14 -11.71 -5.52 -0.65
N CYS A 15 -12.16 -6.19 -1.71
CA CYS A 15 -11.26 -6.80 -2.70
C CYS A 15 -10.43 -5.75 -3.45
N LEU A 16 -11.04 -4.63 -3.86
CA LEU A 16 -10.32 -3.52 -4.50
C LEU A 16 -9.33 -2.84 -3.56
N LEU A 17 -9.69 -2.62 -2.29
CA LEU A 17 -8.76 -2.12 -1.28
C LEU A 17 -7.57 -3.06 -1.12
N ARG A 18 -7.83 -4.37 -1.08
CA ARG A 18 -6.80 -5.40 -0.98
C ARG A 18 -5.86 -5.41 -2.18
N LEU A 19 -6.39 -5.33 -3.39
CA LEU A 19 -5.61 -5.18 -4.62
C LEU A 19 -4.79 -3.89 -4.62
N TYR A 20 -5.34 -2.79 -4.11
CA TYR A 20 -4.63 -1.52 -4.05
C TYR A 20 -3.39 -1.63 -3.14
N TRP A 21 -3.55 -2.06 -1.89
CA TRP A 21 -2.43 -2.04 -0.93
C TRP A 21 -1.41 -3.15 -1.21
N MET A 22 -1.83 -4.30 -1.76
CA MET A 22 -0.91 -5.39 -2.11
C MET A 22 -0.17 -5.15 -3.43
N LEU A 23 -0.84 -4.58 -4.43
CA LEU A 23 -0.29 -4.53 -5.79
C LEU A 23 -0.12 -3.10 -6.28
N LEU A 24 -1.23 -2.36 -6.43
CA LEU A 24 -1.21 -1.08 -7.16
C LEU A 24 -0.29 -0.06 -6.49
N GLY A 25 -0.37 0.08 -5.16
CA GLY A 25 0.48 0.98 -4.39
C GLY A 25 1.96 0.63 -4.51
N ASN A 26 2.31 -0.66 -4.47
CA ASN A 26 3.70 -1.10 -4.59
C ASN A 26 4.25 -0.88 -6.01
N ILE A 27 3.44 -1.08 -7.05
CA ILE A 27 3.82 -0.77 -8.43
C ILE A 27 4.10 0.73 -8.59
N ILE A 28 3.22 1.59 -8.08
CA ILE A 28 3.40 3.04 -8.17
C ILE A 28 4.66 3.47 -7.41
N LEU A 29 4.91 2.92 -6.20
CA LEU A 29 6.14 3.18 -5.45
C LEU A 29 7.40 2.81 -6.24
N LEU A 30 7.40 1.64 -6.88
CA LEU A 30 8.52 1.19 -7.70
C LEU A 30 8.71 2.09 -8.94
N ALA A 31 7.61 2.47 -9.60
CA ALA A 31 7.64 3.39 -10.72
C ALA A 31 8.20 4.77 -10.32
N SER A 32 7.80 5.32 -9.16
CA SER A 32 8.34 6.56 -8.62
C SER A 32 9.85 6.48 -8.40
N VAL A 33 10.35 5.39 -7.82
CA VAL A 33 11.79 5.17 -7.62
C VAL A 33 12.55 5.14 -8.95
N VAL A 34 12.03 4.42 -9.95
CA VAL A 34 12.63 4.35 -11.28
C VAL A 34 12.65 5.73 -11.95
N MET A 35 11.57 6.50 -11.81
CA MET A 35 11.46 7.85 -12.38
C MET A 35 12.40 8.84 -11.69
N ILE A 36 12.59 8.74 -10.37
CA ILE A 36 13.61 9.51 -9.64
C ILE A 36 15.00 9.19 -10.20
N ALA A 37 15.33 7.90 -10.36
CA ALA A 37 16.63 7.48 -10.87
C ALA A 37 16.87 7.96 -12.32
N LYS A 38 15.82 7.96 -13.16
CA LYS A 38 15.90 8.34 -14.57
C LYS A 38 15.95 9.86 -14.80
N THR A 39 15.15 10.62 -14.05
CA THR A 39 14.97 12.06 -14.29
C THR A 39 15.77 12.94 -13.34
N GLY A 40 16.09 12.44 -12.14
CA GLY A 40 16.66 13.23 -11.06
C GLY A 40 15.66 14.17 -10.36
N ASP A 41 14.38 14.19 -10.77
CA ASP A 41 13.37 15.07 -10.17
C ASP A 41 12.86 14.48 -8.85
N LEU A 42 13.54 14.86 -7.78
CA LEU A 42 13.20 14.46 -6.42
C LEU A 42 11.92 15.12 -5.89
N ILE A 43 11.56 16.29 -6.40
CA ILE A 43 10.41 17.03 -5.87
C ILE A 43 9.14 16.36 -6.37
N LEU A 44 9.00 16.20 -7.68
CA LEU A 44 7.79 15.63 -8.27
C LEU A 44 7.62 14.15 -7.90
N TYR A 45 8.63 13.33 -8.19
CA TYR A 45 8.51 11.88 -8.00
C TYR A 45 8.73 11.47 -6.54
N GLY A 46 9.50 12.23 -5.76
CA GLY A 46 9.65 11.99 -4.32
C GLY A 46 8.40 12.36 -3.53
N SER A 47 7.73 13.47 -3.86
CA SER A 47 6.43 13.77 -3.23
C SER A 47 5.37 12.74 -3.60
N ALA A 48 5.30 12.32 -4.87
CA ALA A 48 4.42 11.23 -5.31
C ALA A 48 4.72 9.92 -4.54
N TYR A 49 5.99 9.56 -4.37
CA TYR A 49 6.40 8.39 -3.59
C TYR A 49 5.88 8.45 -2.15
N ILE A 50 6.10 9.56 -1.45
CA ILE A 50 5.66 9.74 -0.05
C ILE A 50 4.13 9.68 0.06
N ILE A 51 3.42 10.33 -0.86
CA ILE A 51 1.95 10.34 -0.89
C ILE A 51 1.40 8.92 -1.06
N VAL A 52 1.96 8.15 -2.00
CA VAL A 52 1.53 6.77 -2.25
C VAL A 52 1.88 5.88 -1.06
N ALA A 53 3.07 6.02 -0.48
CA ALA A 53 3.48 5.29 0.72
C ALA A 53 2.50 5.50 1.87
N ALA A 54 2.13 6.76 2.15
CA ALA A 54 1.13 7.09 3.15
C ALA A 54 -0.25 6.50 2.81
N THR A 55 -0.66 6.60 1.54
CA THR A 55 -1.95 6.10 1.06
C THR A 55 -2.08 4.58 1.22
N VAL A 56 -1.02 3.82 0.94
CA VAL A 56 -0.99 2.35 1.15
C VAL A 56 -1.20 1.99 2.62
N ILE A 57 -0.53 2.70 3.54
CA ILE A 57 -0.65 2.46 4.99
C ILE A 57 -2.07 2.80 5.48
N ILE A 58 -2.64 3.92 5.00
CA ILE A 58 -4.00 4.35 5.34
C ILE A 58 -5.04 3.38 4.78
N ILE A 59 -4.88 2.93 3.54
CA ILE A 59 -5.80 1.96 2.94
C ILE A 59 -5.78 0.65 3.71
N ARG A 60 -4.61 0.19 4.17
CA ARG A 60 -4.53 -0.99 5.03
C ARG A 60 -5.24 -0.78 6.38
N TYR A 61 -5.19 0.42 6.95
CA TYR A 61 -5.98 0.76 8.14
C TYR A 61 -7.48 0.64 7.87
N VAL A 62 -7.94 1.21 6.75
CA VAL A 62 -9.36 1.20 6.35
C VAL A 62 -9.83 -0.24 6.07
N ASP A 63 -9.02 -1.03 5.38
CA ASP A 63 -9.26 -2.45 5.11
C ASP A 63 -9.48 -3.25 6.40
N ILE A 64 -8.60 -3.08 7.39
CA ILE A 64 -8.70 -3.77 8.68
C ILE A 64 -9.89 -3.26 9.51
N ARG A 65 -10.14 -1.94 9.52
CA ARG A 65 -11.18 -1.33 10.38
C ARG A 65 -12.60 -1.50 9.85
N PHE A 66 -12.80 -1.45 8.54
CA PHE A 66 -14.14 -1.38 7.92
C PHE A 66 -14.50 -2.60 7.07
N TYR A 67 -13.52 -3.36 6.59
CA TYR A 67 -13.75 -4.47 5.66
C TYR A 67 -13.33 -5.84 6.21
N ALA A 68 -13.16 -5.95 7.54
CA ALA A 68 -12.69 -7.17 8.21
C ALA A 68 -11.43 -7.75 7.54
N GLY A 69 -10.50 -6.86 7.16
CA GLY A 69 -9.30 -7.22 6.43
C GLY A 69 -8.55 -8.37 7.09
N HIS A 70 -8.24 -9.41 6.34
CA HIS A 70 -7.41 -10.52 6.81
C HIS A 70 -5.93 -10.22 6.66
N LYS A 71 -5.12 -10.99 7.38
CA LYS A 71 -3.67 -11.02 7.22
C LYS A 71 -3.28 -11.41 5.79
N ALA A 72 -2.09 -10.99 5.36
CA ALA A 72 -1.63 -11.22 3.99
C ALA A 72 -1.41 -12.71 3.67
N ASP A 73 -1.16 -13.51 4.70
CA ASP A 73 -0.94 -14.96 4.66
C ASP A 73 -2.23 -15.78 4.88
N ASP A 74 -3.38 -15.12 4.89
CA ASP A 74 -4.70 -15.70 5.15
C ASP A 74 -4.81 -16.43 6.51
N SER A 75 -3.88 -16.17 7.45
CA SER A 75 -3.86 -16.82 8.78
C SER A 75 -4.97 -16.36 9.74
N GLY A 76 -5.90 -15.53 9.25
CA GLY A 76 -7.06 -15.04 10.00
C GLY A 76 -7.27 -13.53 9.92
N PRO A 77 -8.24 -13.00 10.69
CA PRO A 77 -8.55 -11.57 10.73
C PRO A 77 -7.34 -10.78 11.23
N ALA A 78 -7.01 -9.69 10.55
CA ALA A 78 -5.94 -8.79 10.99
C ALA A 78 -6.43 -7.90 12.12
N THR A 79 -5.56 -7.64 13.08
CA THR A 79 -5.85 -6.76 14.21
C THR A 79 -5.20 -5.39 14.03
N MET A 80 -5.59 -4.41 14.85
CA MET A 80 -4.94 -3.10 14.84
C MET A 80 -3.48 -3.13 15.30
N ASP A 81 -3.07 -4.15 16.06
CA ASP A 81 -1.67 -4.32 16.41
C ASP A 81 -0.87 -4.88 15.23
N ASP A 82 -1.48 -5.73 14.40
CA ASP A 82 -0.88 -6.14 13.12
C ASP A 82 -0.74 -4.93 12.18
N TRP A 83 -1.74 -4.05 12.15
CA TRP A 83 -1.66 -2.80 11.39
C TRP A 83 -0.51 -1.91 11.88
N LYS A 84 -0.35 -1.68 13.18
CA LYS A 84 0.75 -0.85 13.71
C LYS A 84 2.12 -1.42 13.34
N LYS A 85 2.29 -2.74 13.47
CA LYS A 85 3.53 -3.44 13.07
C LYS A 85 3.78 -3.29 11.57
N TYR A 86 2.75 -3.47 10.75
CA TYR A 86 2.84 -3.27 9.30
C TYR A 86 3.19 -1.84 8.96
N ALA A 87 2.50 -0.85 9.54
CA ALA A 87 2.74 0.57 9.31
C ALA A 87 4.17 0.96 9.68
N MET A 88 4.66 0.52 10.83
CA MET A 88 6.04 0.79 11.26
C MET A 88 7.06 0.18 10.29
N THR A 89 6.91 -1.12 9.96
CA THR A 89 7.82 -1.80 9.02
C THR A 89 7.77 -1.15 7.63
N ALA A 90 6.57 -0.87 7.11
CA ALA A 90 6.38 -0.24 5.81
C ALA A 90 7.00 1.16 5.77
N SER A 91 6.76 2.00 6.79
CA SER A 91 7.36 3.33 6.87
C SER A 91 8.88 3.27 6.89
N VAL A 92 9.48 2.36 7.68
CA VAL A 92 10.94 2.18 7.73
C VAL A 92 11.47 1.75 6.36
N VAL A 93 10.84 0.76 5.72
CA VAL A 93 11.26 0.29 4.39
C VAL A 93 11.16 1.40 3.35
N TYR A 94 10.03 2.10 3.29
CA TYR A 94 9.82 3.15 2.29
C TYR A 94 10.78 4.33 2.47
N LEU A 95 11.05 4.75 3.71
CA LEU A 95 12.05 5.76 3.99
C LEU A 95 13.46 5.31 3.61
N ASN A 96 13.84 4.08 3.94
CA ASN A 96 15.16 3.54 3.56
C ASN A 96 15.33 3.51 2.04
N VAL A 97 14.31 3.04 1.30
CA VAL A 97 14.34 3.05 -0.17
C VAL A 97 14.52 4.46 -0.71
N LEU A 98 13.74 5.42 -0.22
CA LEU A 98 13.86 6.82 -0.65
C LEU A 98 15.25 7.39 -0.35
N ILE A 99 15.79 7.15 0.86
CA ILE A 99 17.13 7.60 1.25
C ILE A 99 18.20 6.99 0.35
N VAL A 100 18.14 5.69 0.08
CA VAL A 100 19.10 5.01 -0.80
C VAL A 100 19.06 5.60 -2.19
N VAL A 101 17.87 5.82 -2.75
CA VAL A 101 17.71 6.38 -4.10
C VAL A 101 18.26 7.81 -4.18
N VAL A 102 17.94 8.64 -3.18
CA VAL A 102 18.48 10.00 -3.08
C VAL A 102 20.00 9.97 -2.93
N ALA A 103 20.53 9.11 -2.07
CA ALA A 103 21.96 8.99 -1.82
C ALA A 103 22.72 8.54 -3.07
N VAL A 104 22.21 7.51 -3.77
CA VAL A 104 22.77 7.05 -5.05
C VAL A 104 22.75 8.19 -6.06
N LYS A 105 21.62 8.89 -6.23
CA LYS A 105 21.55 9.97 -7.20
C LYS A 105 22.45 11.16 -6.83
N SER A 106 22.63 11.48 -5.55
CA SER A 106 23.52 12.56 -5.11
C SER A 106 25.01 12.29 -5.37
N ARG A 107 25.38 11.03 -5.62
CA ARG A 107 26.76 10.59 -5.91
C ARG A 107 27.12 10.68 -7.41
N PHE A 108 26.14 10.90 -8.28
CA PHE A 108 26.29 10.93 -9.75
C PHE A 108 25.68 12.20 -10.36
#